data_AF-A0A9D5PGT2-F1
#
_entry.id   AF-A0A9D5PGT2-F1
#
_cell.length_a   1.000
_cell.length_b   1.000
_cell.length_c   1.000
_cell.angle_alpha   90.00
_cell.angle_beta   90.00
_cell.angle_gamma   90.00
#
_symmetry.space_group_name_H-M   'P 1'
#
loop_
_entity.id
_entity.type
_entity.pdbx_description
1 polymer ?
#
loop_
_entity_poly.entity_id
_entity_poly.type
_entity_poly.pdbx_seq_one_letter_code
_entity_poly.pdbx_strand_id
1 'polypeptide(L)'
;MIRKNEETDAINLFESKIVKFLFDREGNHVTFIIDWSECDEEIKLVCNYCTNYHSEINTLECYSDFLCTGFLITGFSYKKTSDGYIVQINFDLFVRGFIKFKCADFFIETESEPYQPGGNDNLIEDF
;
A
#
# COMPACT_ATOMS: atom_id res chain seq x y z
N MET A 1 -11.99 -8.26 -9.69
CA MET A 1 -10.75 -8.91 -10.14
C MET A 1 -9.70 -8.86 -9.02
N ILE A 2 -8.89 -9.90 -8.87
CA ILE A 2 -7.80 -9.96 -7.86
C ILE A 2 -6.49 -10.22 -8.61
N ARG A 3 -5.47 -9.40 -8.35
CA ARG A 3 -4.10 -9.57 -8.87
C ARG A 3 -3.13 -9.75 -7.71
N LYS A 4 -2.33 -10.81 -7.72
CA LYS A 4 -1.45 -11.17 -6.59
C LYS A 4 0.02 -10.91 -6.89
N ASN A 5 0.75 -10.42 -5.90
CA ASN A 5 2.20 -10.20 -5.94
C ASN A 5 2.63 -9.48 -7.24
N GLU A 6 3.45 -10.10 -8.08
CA GLU A 6 3.94 -9.50 -9.32
C GLU A 6 2.84 -9.21 -10.35
N GLU A 7 1.66 -9.83 -10.27
CA GLU A 7 0.52 -9.47 -11.12
C GLU A 7 0.02 -8.05 -10.85
N THR A 8 0.35 -7.46 -9.70
CA THR A 8 -0.05 -6.09 -9.37
C THR A 8 0.64 -5.04 -10.23
N ASP A 9 1.73 -5.38 -10.94
CA ASP A 9 2.40 -4.49 -11.90
C ASP A 9 1.46 -3.99 -13.02
N ALA A 10 0.32 -4.66 -13.21
CA ALA A 10 -0.72 -4.25 -14.14
C ALA A 10 -1.61 -3.09 -13.61
N ILE A 11 -1.40 -2.62 -12.38
CA ILE A 11 -2.21 -1.59 -11.72
C ILE A 11 -1.31 -0.46 -11.20
N ASN A 12 -1.44 0.72 -11.79
CA ASN A 12 -0.82 1.93 -11.30
C ASN A 12 -1.62 2.54 -10.14
N LEU A 13 -0.97 2.75 -9.00
CA LEU A 13 -1.55 3.43 -7.82
C LEU A 13 -1.08 4.89 -7.66
N PHE A 14 -0.25 5.39 -8.58
CA PHE A 14 0.24 6.77 -8.54
C PHE A 14 -0.91 7.77 -8.62
N GLU A 15 -0.86 8.82 -7.81
CA GLU A 15 -1.89 9.87 -7.67
C GLU A 15 -3.27 9.39 -7.17
N SER A 16 -3.39 8.12 -6.77
CA SER A 16 -4.56 7.63 -6.02
C SER A 16 -4.50 8.11 -4.57
N LYS A 17 -5.64 8.13 -3.88
CA LYS A 17 -5.72 8.58 -2.47
C LYS A 17 -6.02 7.42 -1.55
N ILE A 18 -5.29 7.32 -0.44
CA ILE A 18 -5.69 6.40 0.63
C ILE A 18 -6.85 7.02 1.40
N VAL A 19 -7.93 6.26 1.47
CA VAL A 19 -9.14 6.57 2.24
C VAL A 19 -9.05 5.96 3.64
N LYS A 20 -8.47 4.75 3.74
CA LYS A 20 -8.43 4.03 5.01
C LYS A 20 -7.27 3.05 5.10
N PHE A 21 -6.78 2.87 6.33
CA PHE A 21 -5.83 1.83 6.71
C PHE A 21 -6.53 0.93 7.71
N LEU A 22 -6.55 -0.37 7.45
CA LEU A 22 -7.14 -1.38 8.30
C LEU A 22 -6.05 -2.36 8.72
N PHE A 23 -5.75 -2.38 10.01
CA PHE A 23 -4.95 -3.45 10.60
C PHE A 23 -5.89 -4.47 11.23
N ASP A 24 -5.58 -5.74 11.10
CA ASP A 24 -6.24 -6.74 11.92
C ASP A 24 -5.83 -6.60 13.40
N ARG A 25 -6.47 -7.37 14.29
CA ARG A 25 -6.20 -7.27 15.73
C ARG A 25 -4.78 -7.67 16.10
N GLU A 26 -4.16 -8.55 15.32
CA GLU A 26 -2.80 -9.03 15.58
C GLU A 26 -1.74 -8.14 14.90
N GLY A 27 -2.16 -7.21 14.04
CA GLY A 27 -1.27 -6.34 13.27
C GLY A 27 -0.47 -7.07 12.18
N ASN A 28 -0.80 -8.32 11.89
CA ASN A 28 -0.14 -9.16 10.89
C ASN A 28 -0.85 -9.09 9.52
N HIS A 29 -1.90 -8.29 9.41
CA HIS A 29 -2.59 -8.06 8.15
C HIS A 29 -2.92 -6.58 8.03
N VAL A 30 -2.60 -6.00 6.87
CA VAL A 30 -2.90 -4.61 6.55
C VAL A 30 -3.68 -4.52 5.24
N THR A 31 -4.76 -3.75 5.25
CA THR A 31 -5.52 -3.41 4.05
C THR A 31 -5.55 -1.89 3.88
N PHE A 32 -5.16 -1.42 2.70
CA PHE A 32 -5.29 -0.04 2.26
C PHE A 32 -6.53 0.06 1.37
N ILE A 33 -7.47 0.93 1.74
CA ILE A 33 -8.60 1.29 0.89
C ILE A 33 -8.19 2.55 0.13
N ILE A 34 -8.21 2.47 -1.19
CA ILE A 34 -7.65 3.47 -2.10
C ILE A 34 -8.77 3.96 -3.01
N ASP A 35 -9.04 5.26 -2.95
CA ASP A 35 -9.88 5.98 -3.90
C ASP A 35 -9.00 6.32 -5.10
N TRP A 36 -9.33 5.76 -6.25
CA TRP A 36 -8.58 5.99 -7.45
C TRP A 36 -9.27 7.06 -8.28
N SER A 37 -8.70 8.26 -8.33
CA SER A 37 -9.32 9.45 -8.95
C SER A 37 -9.75 9.25 -10.42
N GLU A 38 -9.22 8.25 -11.12
CA GLU A 38 -9.56 7.92 -12.50
C GLU A 38 -10.79 7.01 -12.65
N CYS A 39 -11.30 6.41 -11.56
CA CYS A 39 -12.49 5.54 -11.56
C CYS A 39 -13.32 5.76 -10.29
N ASP A 40 -14.66 5.72 -10.39
CA ASP A 40 -15.57 5.84 -9.23
C ASP A 40 -15.55 4.59 -8.31
N GLU A 41 -14.44 3.85 -8.25
CA GLU A 41 -14.30 2.56 -7.57
C GLU A 41 -13.20 2.56 -6.52
N GLU A 42 -13.46 1.84 -5.42
CA GLU A 42 -12.45 1.60 -4.38
C GLU A 42 -11.53 0.43 -4.78
N ILE A 43 -10.23 0.69 -4.75
CA ILE A 43 -9.18 -0.34 -4.87
C ILE A 43 -8.76 -0.75 -3.46
N LYS A 44 -8.57 -2.06 -3.24
CA LYS A 44 -7.99 -2.58 -1.99
C LYS A 44 -6.63 -3.18 -2.24
N LEU A 45 -5.60 -2.65 -1.59
CA LEU A 45 -4.30 -3.32 -1.47
C LEU A 45 -4.28 -4.06 -0.14
N VAL A 46 -4.12 -5.37 -0.20
CA VAL A 46 -4.16 -6.26 0.96
C VAL A 46 -2.82 -6.96 1.11
N CYS A 47 -2.22 -6.92 2.29
CA CYS A 47 -0.94 -7.56 2.59
C CYS A 47 -1.07 -8.49 3.80
N ASN A 48 -0.57 -9.72 3.65
CA ASN A 48 -0.72 -10.80 4.62
C ASN A 48 0.58 -11.13 5.34
N TYR A 49 0.47 -11.52 6.62
CA TYR A 49 1.59 -11.92 7.47
C TYR A 49 2.66 -10.83 7.59
N CYS A 50 2.21 -9.62 7.87
CA CYS A 50 3.01 -8.42 7.87
C CYS A 50 3.83 -8.26 9.16
N THR A 51 5.09 -7.85 9.02
CA THR A 51 6.05 -7.65 10.12
C THR A 51 6.98 -6.48 9.82
N ASN A 52 7.74 -6.02 10.82
CA ASN A 52 8.78 -5.00 10.69
C ASN A 52 8.29 -3.69 10.02
N TYR A 53 7.19 -3.15 10.52
CA TYR A 53 6.68 -1.86 10.06
C TYR A 53 7.65 -0.72 10.39
N HIS A 54 7.89 0.13 9.40
CA HIS A 54 8.64 1.38 9.52
C HIS A 54 7.89 2.46 8.74
N SER A 55 7.79 3.66 9.30
CA SER A 55 7.09 4.76 8.64
C SER A 55 7.60 6.11 9.08
N GLU A 56 7.74 7.03 8.12
CA GLU A 56 7.96 8.46 8.37
C GLU A 56 6.64 9.23 8.32
N ILE A 57 5.67 8.76 9.11
CA ILE A 57 4.44 9.50 9.38
C ILE A 57 4.57 9.97 10.82
N ASN A 58 4.86 11.27 11.02
CA ASN A 58 5.10 11.90 12.33
C ASN A 58 3.90 11.82 13.31
N THR A 59 2.87 11.04 13.00
CA THR A 59 1.60 10.91 13.73
C THR A 59 1.15 9.45 13.83
N LEU A 60 2.05 8.52 14.18
CA LEU A 60 1.65 7.19 14.68
C LEU A 60 1.28 7.17 16.17
N GLU A 61 1.03 8.34 16.79
CA GLU A 61 0.26 8.36 18.03
C GLU A 61 -1.21 8.13 17.69
N CYS A 62 -1.65 6.87 17.64
CA CYS A 62 -2.90 6.36 18.23
C CYS A 62 -3.22 4.97 17.65
N TYR A 63 -3.08 3.97 18.51
CA TYR A 63 -3.75 2.68 18.36
C TYR A 63 -5.28 2.87 18.26
N SER A 64 -5.91 2.01 17.45
CA SER A 64 -7.34 1.84 17.16
C SER A 64 -7.97 2.89 16.21
N ASP A 65 -8.34 2.41 15.02
CA ASP A 65 -9.15 3.07 13.99
C ASP A 65 -8.59 4.37 13.39
N PHE A 66 -7.47 4.23 12.68
CA PHE A 66 -6.85 5.33 11.95
C PHE A 66 -7.70 5.73 10.72
N LEU A 67 -8.44 6.84 10.83
CA LEU A 67 -8.99 7.60 9.70
C LEU A 67 -7.88 8.42 9.03
N CYS A 68 -6.92 7.73 8.40
CA CYS A 68 -5.93 8.35 7.52
C CYS A 68 -6.62 8.59 6.17
N THR A 69 -7.38 9.70 6.09
CA THR A 69 -8.06 10.08 4.86
C THR A 69 -7.23 11.12 4.12
N GLY A 70 -6.99 10.90 2.82
CA GLY A 70 -6.48 11.92 1.92
C GLY A 70 -4.97 11.92 1.66
N PHE A 71 -4.24 10.87 2.01
CA PHE A 71 -2.84 10.74 1.58
C PHE A 71 -2.77 10.38 0.09
N LEU A 72 -2.16 11.25 -0.69
CA LEU A 72 -1.91 11.01 -2.10
C LEU A 72 -0.74 10.03 -2.23
N ILE A 73 -0.94 8.92 -2.92
CA ILE A 73 0.09 7.93 -3.20
C ILE A 73 1.03 8.51 -4.26
N THR A 74 2.30 8.66 -3.90
CA THR A 74 3.36 9.13 -4.81
C THR A 74 4.28 8.01 -5.27
N GLY A 75 4.06 6.79 -4.77
CA GLY A 75 4.73 5.59 -5.23
C GLY A 75 4.23 4.36 -4.49
N PHE A 76 4.07 3.27 -5.23
CA PHE A 76 3.95 1.92 -4.72
C PHE A 76 5.18 1.16 -5.19
N SER A 77 5.76 0.33 -4.32
CA SER A 77 6.95 -0.45 -4.65
C SER A 77 6.96 -1.74 -3.84
N TYR A 78 7.56 -2.79 -4.41
CA TYR A 78 7.86 -3.99 -3.65
C TYR A 78 9.18 -4.63 -4.08
N LYS A 79 9.82 -5.36 -3.16
CA LYS A 79 11.04 -6.14 -3.40
C LYS A 79 10.85 -7.56 -2.90
N LYS A 80 10.97 -8.54 -3.79
CA LYS A 80 10.93 -9.96 -3.43
C LYS A 80 12.17 -10.34 -2.61
N THR A 81 11.97 -11.15 -1.59
CA THR A 81 13.01 -11.68 -0.69
C THR A 81 12.92 -13.21 -0.63
N SER A 82 13.82 -13.86 0.13
CA SER A 82 13.74 -15.30 0.40
C SER A 82 12.45 -15.74 1.09
N ASP A 83 11.87 -14.86 1.91
CA ASP A 83 10.82 -15.18 2.87
C ASP A 83 9.49 -14.46 2.58
N GLY A 84 9.35 -13.83 1.40
CA GLY A 84 8.19 -13.04 1.02
C GLY A 84 8.59 -11.77 0.30
N TYR A 85 8.00 -10.64 0.70
CA TYR A 85 8.16 -9.33 0.06
C TYR A 85 8.42 -8.24 1.09
N ILE A 86 9.17 -7.23 0.67
CA ILE A 86 9.16 -5.91 1.30
C ILE A 86 8.22 -5.05 0.47
N VAL A 87 7.20 -4.48 1.09
CA VAL A 87 6.25 -3.57 0.45
C VAL A 87 6.48 -2.17 1.00
N GLN A 88 6.42 -1.16 0.13
CA GLN A 88 6.51 0.24 0.49
C GLN A 88 5.45 1.05 -0.26
N ILE A 89 4.82 1.98 0.45
CA ILE A 89 3.93 2.97 -0.13
C ILE A 89 4.42 4.35 0.30
N ASN A 90 4.61 5.23 -0.68
CA ASN A 90 5.04 6.60 -0.49
C ASN A 90 3.84 7.54 -0.60
N PHE A 91 3.86 8.61 0.19
CA PHE A 91 2.79 9.58 0.29
C PHE A 91 3.30 11.00 0.07
N ASP A 92 2.48 11.85 -0.56
CA ASP A 92 2.70 13.29 -0.56
C ASP A 92 2.39 13.85 0.84
N LEU A 93 3.44 13.99 1.64
CA LEU A 93 3.44 14.70 2.91
C LEU A 93 4.46 15.84 2.81
N PHE A 94 4.22 16.93 3.54
CA PHE A 94 5.16 18.07 3.67
C PHE A 94 6.61 17.65 4.01
N VAL A 95 6.77 16.46 4.61
CA VAL A 95 8.03 15.71 4.72
C VAL A 95 7.75 14.34 4.10
N ARG A 96 8.42 13.97 3.00
CA ARG A 96 8.18 12.73 2.21
C ARG A 96 7.72 11.56 3.09
N GLY A 97 6.44 11.23 3.03
CA GLY A 97 5.85 10.21 3.88
C GLY A 97 6.02 8.82 3.28
N PHE A 98 6.22 7.81 4.11
CA PHE A 98 6.11 6.43 3.65
C PHE A 98 5.68 5.48 4.75
N ILE A 99 5.16 4.32 4.34
CA ILE A 99 5.04 3.12 5.16
C ILE A 99 5.74 1.96 4.43
N LYS A 100 6.56 1.22 5.17
CA LYS A 100 7.35 0.09 4.68
C LYS A 100 7.24 -1.07 5.64
N PHE A 101 7.06 -2.28 5.14
CA PHE A 101 6.94 -3.49 5.97
C PHE A 101 7.31 -4.73 5.17
N LYS A 102 7.52 -5.84 5.87
CA LYS A 102 7.66 -7.17 5.28
C LYS A 102 6.29 -7.85 5.27
N CYS A 103 5.98 -8.64 4.24
CA CYS A 103 4.79 -9.50 4.19
C CYS A 103 5.11 -10.82 3.46
N ALA A 104 4.31 -11.87 3.67
CA ALA A 104 4.49 -13.12 2.92
C ALA A 104 3.96 -13.00 1.49
N ASP A 105 2.83 -12.31 1.34
CA ASP A 105 2.15 -12.06 0.07
C ASP A 105 1.30 -10.78 0.15
N PHE A 106 0.91 -10.29 -1.03
CA PHE A 106 -0.01 -9.17 -1.17
C PHE A 106 -0.84 -9.29 -2.44
N PHE A 107 -1.96 -8.57 -2.50
CA PHE A 107 -2.80 -8.52 -3.68
C PHE A 107 -3.58 -7.20 -3.79
N ILE A 108 -3.96 -6.85 -5.01
CA ILE A 108 -4.87 -5.76 -5.31
C ILE A 108 -6.22 -6.33 -5.75
N GLU A 109 -7.29 -5.90 -5.08
CA GLU A 109 -8.69 -6.18 -5.42
C GLU A 109 -9.35 -4.91 -5.96
N THR A 110 -10.07 -5.03 -7.08
CA THR A 110 -10.81 -3.96 -7.77
C THR A 110 -12.02 -4.58 -8.47
N GLU A 111 -13.16 -3.87 -8.60
CA GLU A 111 -14.37 -4.45 -9.19
C GLU A 111 -14.30 -4.49 -10.74
N SER A 112 -13.67 -3.49 -11.36
CA SER A 112 -13.55 -3.35 -12.81
C SER A 112 -12.10 -3.39 -13.33
N GLU A 113 -11.94 -3.19 -14.65
CA GLU A 113 -10.63 -2.87 -15.22
C GLU A 113 -10.12 -1.57 -14.59
N PRO A 114 -8.89 -1.62 -14.06
CA PRO A 114 -7.86 -0.93 -14.83
C PRO A 114 -6.69 -1.78 -15.32
N TYR A 115 -6.13 -1.32 -16.44
CA TYR A 115 -4.93 -1.84 -17.09
C TYR A 115 -3.96 -0.71 -17.42
N GLN A 116 -3.72 0.18 -16.45
CA GLN A 116 -2.57 1.07 -16.56
C GLN A 116 -1.40 0.40 -15.85
N PRO A 117 -0.46 -0.22 -16.58
CA PRO A 117 0.73 -0.78 -15.95
C PRO A 117 1.53 0.35 -15.30
N GLY A 118 2.00 0.12 -14.10
CA GLY A 118 2.65 1.12 -13.24
C GLY A 118 2.67 0.64 -11.80
N GLY A 119 3.11 1.48 -10.87
CA GLY A 119 3.13 1.11 -9.44
C GLY A 119 4.37 0.33 -8.98
N ASN A 120 5.49 0.46 -9.69
CA ASN A 120 6.79 0.08 -9.14
C ASN A 120 7.77 1.24 -9.31
N ASP A 121 7.41 2.38 -8.71
CA ASP A 121 8.28 3.55 -8.69
C ASP A 121 9.41 3.27 -7.69
N ASN A 122 10.66 3.37 -8.14
CA ASN A 122 11.80 3.06 -7.30
C ASN A 122 11.97 4.09 -6.18
N LEU A 123 11.78 3.69 -4.91
CA LEU A 123 12.95 3.44 -4.05
C LEU A 123 12.66 2.60 -2.79
N ILE A 124 13.38 1.49 -2.63
CA ILE A 124 13.55 0.72 -1.39
C ILE A 124 15.07 0.44 -1.25
N GLU A 125 15.85 1.21 -0.47
CA GLU A 125 17.29 0.91 -0.23
C GLU A 125 17.55 0.28 1.16
N ASP A 126 16.72 -0.72 1.45
CA ASP A 126 16.77 -1.66 2.59
C ASP A 126 16.59 -1.08 4.02
N PHE A 127 16.60 -1.95 5.03
CA PHE A 127 16.20 -1.70 6.44
C PHE A 127 17.41 -1.41 7.33
#